data_AF-A0A7V4SSV5-F1
#
_entry.id   AF-A0A7V4SSV5-F1
#
_cell.length_a   1.000
_cell.length_b   1.000
_cell.length_c   1.000
_cell.angle_alpha   90.00
_cell.angle_beta   90.00
_cell.angle_gamma   90.00
#
_symmetry.space_group_name_H-M   'P 1'
#
loop_
_entity.id
_entity.type
_entity.pdbx_description
1 polymer ?
#
loop_
_entity_poly.entity_id
_entity_poly.type
_entity_poly.pdbx_seq_one_letter_code
_entity_poly.pdbx_strand_id
1 'polypeptide(L)'
;MRRISELYGERQTVLRSCQRVLRSFVDWGVLEDTETKGVFRQGKRVAVTDPKTCAWILEALLRSGASSSTLTVTRFALALFPFELRGLSLSEVENNERVELIRYNLDYTY
;
A
#
# COMPACT_ATOMS: atom_id res chain seq x y z
N MET A 1 3.89 -16.88 7.04
CA MET A 1 5.33 -17.05 6.75
C MET A 1 5.65 -18.14 5.70
N ARG A 2 4.69 -18.88 5.13
CA ARG A 2 4.98 -20.00 4.19
C ARG A 2 5.23 -19.59 2.74
N ARG A 3 4.70 -18.43 2.31
CA ARG A 3 4.78 -17.95 0.91
C ARG A 3 6.09 -17.23 0.57
N ILE A 4 6.77 -16.66 1.57
CA ILE A 4 8.06 -15.94 1.40
C ILE A 4 9.23 -16.95 1.38
N SER A 5 9.08 -18.08 2.08
CA SER A 5 10.10 -19.13 2.16
C SER A 5 10.26 -19.96 0.89
N GLU A 6 9.26 -19.96 0.00
CA GLU A 6 9.27 -20.71 -1.26
C GLU A 6 9.95 -19.95 -2.40
N LEU A 7 10.07 -18.62 -2.32
CA LEU A 7 10.51 -17.79 -3.45
C LEU A 7 12.01 -17.43 -3.44
N TYR A 8 12.69 -17.48 -2.30
CA TYR A 8 14.06 -16.96 -2.17
C TYR A 8 15.01 -18.00 -1.57
N GLY A 9 15.67 -18.76 -2.45
CA GLY A 9 16.78 -19.63 -2.11
C GLY A 9 18.03 -18.84 -1.68
N GLU A 10 18.05 -18.35 -0.44
CA GLU A 10 19.25 -18.16 0.39
C GLU A 10 18.83 -17.82 1.83
N ARG A 11 18.71 -18.86 2.66
CA ARG A 11 17.85 -18.87 3.85
C ARG A 11 18.28 -17.99 5.03
N GLN A 12 19.55 -17.68 5.25
CA GLN A 12 19.94 -16.98 6.49
C GLN A 12 20.03 -15.46 6.35
N THR A 13 20.61 -14.95 5.25
CA THR A 13 20.78 -13.51 5.04
C THR A 13 19.44 -12.82 4.82
N VAL A 14 18.55 -13.42 4.02
CA VAL A 14 17.20 -12.90 3.76
C VAL A 14 16.36 -12.86 5.03
N LEU A 15 16.43 -13.91 5.87
CA LEU A 15 15.69 -13.95 7.13
C LEU A 15 16.13 -12.84 8.10
N ARG A 16 17.44 -12.57 8.22
CA ARG A 16 17.93 -11.47 9.07
C ARG A 16 17.55 -10.10 8.52
N SER A 17 17.63 -9.92 7.20
CA SER A 17 17.19 -8.67 6.54
C SER A 17 15.69 -8.43 6.73
N CYS A 18 14.86 -9.45 6.52
CA CYS A 18 13.42 -9.36 6.77
C CYS A 18 13.12 -9.06 8.24
N GLN A 19 13.81 -9.68 9.19
CA GLN A 19 13.65 -9.37 10.62
C GLN A 19 13.97 -7.90 10.94
N ARG A 20 15.00 -7.33 10.32
CA ARG A 20 15.38 -5.93 10.53
C ARG A 20 14.35 -4.96 9.93
N VAL A 21 13.78 -5.29 8.78
CA VAL A 21 12.65 -4.53 8.18
C VAL A 21 11.42 -4.59 9.07
N LEU A 22 11.04 -5.79 9.55
CA LEU A 22 9.91 -5.96 10.47
C LEU A 22 10.14 -5.20 11.79
N ARG A 23 11.37 -5.18 12.30
CA ARG A 23 11.70 -4.40 13.51
C ARG A 23 11.56 -2.90 13.26
N SER A 24 12.00 -2.41 12.10
CA SER A 24 11.81 -1.01 11.72
C SER A 24 10.32 -0.63 11.68
N PHE A 25 9.47 -1.54 11.20
CA PHE A 25 8.01 -1.35 11.22
C PHE A 25 7.42 -1.34 12.64
N VAL A 26 7.98 -2.12 13.56
CA VAL A 26 7.61 -2.05 14.98
C VAL A 26 8.07 -0.73 15.59
N ASP A 27 9.30 -0.30 15.30
CA ASP A 27 9.85 0.97 15.80
C ASP A 27 9.07 2.18 15.27
N TRP A 28 8.55 2.11 14.04
CA TRP A 28 7.64 3.12 13.47
C TRP A 28 6.20 3.02 13.99
N GLY A 29 5.89 2.01 14.81
CA GLY A 29 4.57 1.79 15.40
C GLY A 29 3.51 1.34 14.39
N VAL A 30 3.91 0.92 13.18
CA VAL A 30 3.00 0.43 12.14
C VAL A 30 2.76 -1.09 12.27
N LEU A 31 3.65 -1.77 12.99
CA LEU A 31 3.43 -3.10 13.53
C LEU A 31 3.55 -3.06 15.06
N GLU A 32 2.85 -3.97 15.73
CA GLU A 32 2.95 -4.16 17.18
C GLU A 32 3.39 -5.60 17.46
N ASP A 33 4.35 -5.76 18.39
CA ASP A 33 4.72 -7.06 18.93
C ASP A 33 3.49 -7.65 19.66
N THR A 34 3.26 -8.95 19.50
CA THR A 34 2.27 -9.69 20.31
C THR A 34 2.98 -10.53 21.36
N GLU A 35 2.22 -11.14 22.27
CA GLU A 35 2.75 -12.06 23.29
C GLU A 35 3.48 -13.27 22.66
N THR A 36 3.18 -13.58 21.39
CA THR A 36 3.83 -14.68 20.66
C THR A 36 4.97 -14.15 19.78
N LYS A 37 6.19 -14.62 20.04
CA LYS A 37 7.38 -14.25 19.26
C LYS A 37 7.20 -14.57 17.78
N GLY A 38 7.39 -13.56 16.92
CA GLY A 38 7.26 -13.70 15.46
C GLY A 38 5.83 -13.54 14.94
N VAL A 39 4.87 -13.23 15.81
CA VAL A 39 3.51 -12.82 15.45
C VAL A 39 3.40 -11.31 15.70
N PHE A 40 3.03 -10.58 14.66
CA PHE A 40 2.85 -9.12 14.70
C PHE A 40 1.39 -8.77 14.43
N ARG A 41 0.88 -7.75 15.12
CA ARG A 41 -0.42 -7.15 14.86
C ARG A 41 -0.24 -5.86 14.03
N GLN A 42 -1.25 -5.51 13.23
CA GLN A 42 -1.29 -4.20 12.58
C GLN A 42 -1.33 -3.10 13.66
N GLY A 43 -0.33 -2.22 13.65
CA GLY A 43 -0.28 -1.03 14.48
C GLY A 43 -0.95 0.16 13.80
N LYS A 44 -0.40 1.36 14.00
CA LYS A 44 -0.92 2.61 13.43
C LYS A 44 -0.78 2.62 11.90
N ARG A 45 -1.82 3.09 11.21
CA ARG A 45 -1.73 3.45 9.79
C ARG A 45 -1.14 4.84 9.65
N VAL A 46 -0.25 5.03 8.68
CA VAL A 46 0.36 6.33 8.40
C VAL A 46 -0.56 7.09 7.45
N ALA A 47 -1.27 8.09 7.98
CA ALA A 47 -2.15 8.92 7.17
C ALA A 47 -1.32 9.85 6.26
N VAL A 48 -1.47 9.68 4.95
CA VAL A 48 -0.97 10.62 3.94
C VAL A 48 -2.10 11.61 3.67
N THR A 49 -1.89 12.86 4.07
CA THR A 49 -2.89 13.93 3.98
C THR A 49 -2.61 14.90 2.84
N ASP A 50 -1.37 14.99 2.37
CA ASP A 50 -1.02 15.82 1.21
C ASP A 50 -1.58 15.20 -0.09
N PRO A 51 -2.49 15.89 -0.80
CA PRO A 51 -3.14 15.34 -1.98
C PRO A 51 -2.18 15.00 -3.12
N LYS A 52 -1.14 15.82 -3.32
CA LYS A 52 -0.12 15.58 -4.36
C LYS A 52 0.67 14.31 -4.09
N THR A 53 1.08 14.11 -2.84
CA THR A 53 1.74 12.88 -2.39
C THR A 53 0.83 11.67 -2.58
N CYS A 54 -0.48 11.80 -2.26
CA CYS A 54 -1.44 10.72 -2.52
C CYS A 54 -1.56 10.37 -4.01
N ALA A 55 -1.65 11.37 -4.90
CA ALA A 55 -1.72 11.16 -6.35
C ALA A 55 -0.44 10.51 -6.89
N TRP A 56 0.73 10.91 -6.39
CA TRP A 56 2.02 10.32 -6.77
C TRP A 56 2.15 8.85 -6.35
N ILE A 57 1.75 8.51 -5.11
CA ILE A 57 1.76 7.11 -4.63
C ILE A 57 0.79 6.26 -5.46
N LEU A 58 -0.39 6.80 -5.79
CA LEU A 58 -1.38 6.13 -6.64
C LEU A 58 -0.80 5.83 -8.03
N GLU A 59 -0.17 6.81 -8.66
CA GLU A 59 0.51 6.68 -9.96
C GLU A 59 1.60 5.59 -9.93
N ALA A 60 2.45 5.60 -8.90
CA ALA A 60 3.50 4.59 -8.72
C ALA A 60 2.92 3.18 -8.56
N LEU A 61 1.82 3.05 -7.82
CA LEU A 61 1.13 1.78 -7.61
C LEU A 61 0.54 1.25 -8.93
N LEU A 62 -0.11 2.09 -9.72
CA LEU A 62 -0.62 1.71 -11.05
C LEU A 62 0.51 1.22 -11.96
N ARG A 63 1.63 1.97 -12.01
CA ARG A 63 2.81 1.57 -12.79
C ARG A 63 3.44 0.25 -12.34
N SER A 64 3.31 -0.12 -11.07
CA SER A 64 3.95 -1.32 -10.52
C SER A 64 3.31 -2.65 -10.96
N GLY A 65 2.09 -2.63 -11.50
CA GLY A 65 1.47 -3.87 -11.98
C GLY A 65 -0.02 -3.80 -12.37
N ALA A 66 -0.68 -2.66 -12.22
CA ALA A 66 -2.06 -2.49 -12.64
C ALA A 66 -2.13 -1.37 -13.69
N SER A 67 -1.98 -1.73 -14.96
CA SER A 67 -2.18 -0.82 -16.09
C SER A 67 -3.56 -0.15 -16.08
N SER A 68 -4.54 -0.74 -15.38
CA SER A 68 -5.82 -0.14 -15.02
C SER A 68 -6.36 -0.78 -13.72
N SER A 69 -6.93 0.03 -12.82
CA SER A 69 -7.58 -0.45 -11.60
C SER A 69 -8.62 0.54 -11.10
N THR A 70 -9.67 0.05 -10.43
CA THR A 70 -10.63 0.92 -9.76
C THR A 70 -9.96 1.62 -8.59
N LEU A 71 -10.19 2.93 -8.43
CA LEU A 71 -9.66 3.73 -7.31
C LEU A 71 -9.88 3.07 -5.95
N THR A 72 -11.03 2.42 -5.75
CA THR A 72 -11.34 1.66 -4.52
C THR A 72 -10.37 0.50 -4.29
N VAL A 73 -10.06 -0.28 -5.32
CA VAL A 73 -9.12 -1.42 -5.21
C VAL A 73 -7.71 -0.92 -4.94
N THR A 74 -7.29 0.14 -5.62
CA THR A 74 -5.96 0.74 -5.42
C THR A 74 -5.80 1.33 -4.03
N ARG A 75 -6.84 1.99 -3.49
CA ARG A 75 -6.85 2.58 -2.13
C ARG A 75 -6.68 1.56 -1.00
N PHE A 76 -7.07 0.31 -1.23
CA PHE A 76 -6.96 -0.78 -0.24
C PHE A 76 -5.89 -1.82 -0.60
N ALA A 77 -5.02 -1.53 -1.56
CA ALA A 77 -3.98 -2.46 -1.96
C ALA A 77 -3.02 -2.74 -0.79
N LEU A 78 -2.69 -4.02 -0.56
CA LEU A 78 -1.73 -4.43 0.47
C LEU A 78 -0.34 -3.79 0.27
N ALA A 79 0.00 -3.45 -0.98
CA ALA A 79 1.22 -2.73 -1.34
C ALA A 79 1.29 -1.31 -0.73
N LEU A 80 0.15 -0.74 -0.32
CA LEU A 80 0.12 0.55 0.36
C LEU A 80 0.47 0.45 1.84
N PHE A 81 0.55 -0.75 2.43
CA PHE A 81 0.95 -0.86 3.83
C PHE A 81 2.30 -0.13 4.07
N PRO A 82 2.42 0.70 5.12
CA PRO A 82 1.45 1.02 6.19
C PRO A 82 0.59 2.28 5.95
N PHE A 83 0.64 2.84 4.75
CA PHE A 83 0.05 4.13 4.38
C PHE A 83 -1.46 4.06 4.12
N GLU A 84 -2.14 5.13 4.51
CA GLU A 84 -3.54 5.37 4.21
C GLU A 84 -3.66 6.71 3.48
N LEU A 85 -4.09 6.68 2.21
CA LEU A 85 -4.22 7.86 1.35
C LEU A 85 -5.50 8.64 1.72
N ARG A 86 -5.46 9.40 2.82
CA ARG A 86 -6.60 10.19 3.31
C ARG A 86 -6.78 11.50 2.54
N GLY A 87 -5.70 12.06 2.01
CA GLY A 87 -5.70 13.27 1.19
C GLY A 87 -6.08 13.04 -0.26
N LEU A 88 -6.46 11.81 -0.65
CA LEU A 88 -6.76 11.50 -2.05
C LEU A 88 -8.01 12.28 -2.51
N SER A 89 -7.78 13.29 -3.36
CA SER A 89 -8.81 14.08 -4.01
C SER A 89 -8.94 13.66 -5.46
N LEU A 90 -10.17 13.49 -5.96
CA LEU A 90 -10.42 13.20 -7.37
C LEU A 90 -9.85 14.30 -8.27
N SER A 91 -9.94 15.56 -7.85
CA SER A 91 -9.44 16.70 -8.63
C SER A 91 -7.92 16.64 -8.83
N GLU A 92 -7.16 16.14 -7.86
CA GLU A 92 -5.69 15.99 -7.97
C GLU A 92 -5.30 14.79 -8.84
N VAL A 93 -6.15 13.77 -8.89
CA VAL A 93 -5.99 12.65 -9.84
C VAL A 93 -6.35 13.11 -11.26
N GLU A 94 -7.42 13.88 -11.43
CA GLU A 94 -7.81 14.47 -12.73
C GLU A 94 -6.77 15.48 -13.25
N ASN A 95 -6.13 16.25 -12.36
CA ASN A 95 -5.06 17.17 -12.72
C ASN A 95 -3.69 16.49 -12.92
N ASN A 96 -3.59 15.17 -12.67
CA ASN A 96 -2.35 14.45 -12.92
C ASN A 96 -2.25 14.06 -14.40
N GLU A 97 -1.35 14.73 -15.14
CA GLU A 97 -1.11 14.49 -16.57
C GLU A 97 -0.77 13.04 -16.93
N ARG A 98 -0.41 12.21 -15.94
CA ARG A 98 0.09 10.84 -16.13
C ARG A 98 -0.90 9.76 -15.71
N VAL A 99 -2.08 10.14 -15.20
CA VAL A 99 -3.12 9.22 -14.75
C VAL A 99 -4.45 9.65 -15.36
N GLU A 100 -5.09 8.77 -16.13
CA GLU A 100 -6.42 9.02 -16.69
C GLU A 100 -7.50 8.52 -15.73
N LEU A 101 -8.41 9.41 -15.32
CA LEU A 101 -9.56 9.04 -14.52
C LEU A 101 -10.77 8.76 -15.42
N ILE A 102 -11.17 7.50 -15.53
CA ILE A 102 -12.39 7.10 -16.25
C ILE A 102 -13.55 7.04 -15.27
N ARG A 103 -14.53 7.93 -15.41
CA ARG A 103 -15.76 7.93 -14.63
C ARG A 103 -16.87 7.22 -15.41
N TYR A 104 -17.21 6.00 -14.98
CA TYR A 104 -18.43 5.35 -15.45
C TYR A 104 -19.63 6.01 -14.78
N ASN A 105 -20.31 6.92 -15.49
CA ASN A 105 -21.67 7.29 -15.11
C ASN A 105 -22.54 6.05 -15.36
N LEU A 106 -22.88 5.33 -14.29
CA LEU A 106 -23.93 4.32 -14.33
C LEU A 106 -25.25 5.08 -14.46
N ASP A 107 -25.59 5.44 -15.69
CA ASP A 107 -26.91 5.94 -16.06
C ASP A 107 -27.89 4.76 -15.92
N TYR A 108 -28.37 4.53 -14.70
CA TYR A 108 -29.57 3.73 -14.48
C TYR A 108 -30.76 4.54 -15.00
N THR A 109 -31.00 4.45 -16.30
CA THR A 109 -32.23 4.95 -16.92
C THR A 109 -33.30 3.87 -16.72
N TYR A 110 -34.32 4.17 -15.92
CA TYR A 110 -35.57 3.40 -15.80
C TYR A 110 -36.56 3.79 -16.90
#